data_AF-A0A0F9GV97-F1
#
_entry.id   AF-A0A0F9GV97-F1
#
_cell.length_a   1.000
_cell.length_b   1.000
_cell.length_c   1.000
_cell.angle_alpha   90.00
_cell.angle_beta   90.00
_cell.angle_gamma   90.00
#
_symmetry.space_group_name_H-M   'P 1'
#
loop_
_entity.id
_entity.type
_entity.pdbx_description
1 polymer ?
#
loop_
_entity_poly.entity_id
_entity_poly.type
_entity_poly.pdbx_seq_one_letter_code
_entity_poly.pdbx_strand_id
1 'polypeptide(L)'
;MKFLENRKNPRKLKLLLGTVILVTLGIIISVFVGYRRLLNQQDNLISVIQRSKANISIGKVHHTATRNGKKAWTLKAVSARVMGD
;
A
#
# COMPACT_ATOMS: atom_id res chain seq x y z
N MET A 1 -1.78 31.37 -30.07
CA MET A 1 -1.23 30.19 -29.35
C MET A 1 0.21 29.98 -29.82
N LYS A 2 1.21 30.53 -29.12
CA LYS A 2 2.63 30.48 -29.55
C LYS A 2 3.26 29.18 -29.06
N PHE A 3 3.10 28.11 -29.82
CA PHE A 3 3.73 26.82 -29.52
C PHE A 3 5.19 26.83 -30.02
N LEU A 4 6.08 27.15 -29.07
CA LEU A 4 7.44 26.61 -28.94
C LEU A 4 8.38 26.81 -30.14
N GLU A 5 9.03 27.97 -30.15
CA GLU A 5 10.20 28.24 -30.98
C GLU A 5 11.37 27.32 -30.59
N ASN A 6 11.73 26.42 -31.50
CA ASN A 6 12.74 25.38 -31.33
C ASN A 6 14.17 25.93 -31.38
N ARG A 7 14.67 26.45 -30.25
CA ARG A 7 16.10 26.75 -30.07
C ARG A 7 16.82 25.50 -29.56
N LYS A 8 17.55 24.81 -30.43
CA LYS A 8 18.40 23.65 -30.12
C LYS A 8 19.55 24.05 -29.19
N ASN A 9 19.27 24.26 -27.91
CA ASN A 9 20.29 24.52 -26.89
C ASN A 9 20.37 23.30 -25.96
N PRO A 10 21.44 22.49 -26.03
CA PRO A 10 21.54 21.23 -25.31
C PRO A 10 21.47 21.40 -23.78
N ARG A 11 21.81 22.59 -23.26
CA ARG A 11 21.68 22.92 -21.84
C ARG A 11 20.22 22.97 -21.38
N LYS A 12 19.32 23.51 -22.21
CA LYS A 12 17.88 23.59 -21.91
C LYS A 12 17.22 22.21 -21.96
N LEU A 13 17.66 21.36 -22.89
CA LEU A 13 17.18 19.98 -23.01
C LEU A 13 17.57 19.14 -21.79
N LYS A 14 18.81 19.25 -21.31
CA LYS A 14 19.26 18.58 -20.08
C LYS A 14 18.46 19.02 -18.85
N LEU A 15 18.19 20.32 -18.73
CA LEU A 15 17.36 20.85 -17.64
C LEU A 15 15.93 20.32 -17.71
N LEU A 16 15.31 20.36 -18.89
CA LEU A 16 13.93 19.87 -19.08
C LEU A 16 13.83 18.38 -18.75
N LEU A 17 14.81 17.58 -19.17
CA LEU A 17 14.87 16.15 -18.85
C LEU A 17 15.01 15.90 -17.35
N GLY A 18 15.88 16.66 -16.66
CA GLY A 18 16.02 16.58 -15.20
C GLY A 18 14.72 16.92 -14.46
N THR A 19 14.01 17.95 -14.91
CA THR A 19 12.71 18.34 -14.33
C THR A 19 11.67 17.24 -14.49
N VAL A 20 11.58 16.62 -15.68
CA VAL A 20 10.63 15.53 -15.93
C VAL A 20 10.91 14.33 -15.03
N ILE A 21 12.18 13.97 -14.85
CA ILE A 21 12.58 12.88 -13.95
C ILE A 21 12.17 13.19 -12.51
N LEU A 22 12.47 14.39 -12.01
CA LEU A 22 12.09 14.83 -10.66
C LEU A 22 10.58 14.80 -10.42
N VAL A 23 9.81 15.31 -11.37
CA VAL A 23 8.33 15.31 -11.30
C VAL A 23 7.81 13.87 -11.25
N THR A 24 8.34 13.00 -12.10
CA THR A 24 7.92 11.59 -12.16
C THR A 24 8.23 10.88 -10.84
N LEU A 25 9.42 11.10 -10.28
CA LEU A 25 9.80 10.56 -8.97
C LEU A 25 8.87 11.06 -7.86
N GLY A 26 8.56 12.36 -7.85
CA GLY A 26 7.66 12.96 -6.88
C GLY A 26 6.25 12.36 -6.91
N ILE A 27 5.72 12.08 -8.11
CA ILE A 27 4.42 11.43 -8.28
C ILE A 27 4.46 10.01 -7.70
N ILE A 28 5.48 9.22 -8.04
CA ILE A 28 5.61 7.84 -7.53
C ILE A 28 5.69 7.84 -6.00
N ILE A 29 6.50 8.73 -5.42
CA ILE A 29 6.62 8.87 -3.96
C ILE A 29 5.29 9.27 -3.33
N SER A 30 4.58 10.24 -3.92
CA SER A 30 3.28 10.70 -3.43
C SER A 30 2.25 9.57 -3.42
N VAL A 31 2.14 8.82 -4.52
CA VAL A 31 1.25 7.66 -4.63
C VAL A 31 1.63 6.59 -3.59
N PHE A 32 2.92 6.29 -3.45
CA PHE A 32 3.39 5.30 -2.48
C PHE A 32 3.09 5.71 -1.03
N VAL A 33 3.34 6.98 -0.68
CA VAL A 33 3.03 7.52 0.65
C VAL A 33 1.53 7.53 0.90
N GLY A 34 0.72 7.94 -0.08
CA GLY A 34 -0.74 7.90 0.01
C GLY A 34 -1.26 6.48 0.25
N TYR A 35 -0.80 5.53 -0.54
CA TYR A 35 -1.14 4.11 -0.40
C TYR A 35 -0.71 3.55 0.97
N ARG A 36 0.52 3.85 1.41
CA ARG A 36 1.03 3.43 2.72
C ARG A 36 0.27 4.08 3.88
N ARG A 37 -0.15 5.34 3.75
CA ARG A 37 -0.99 6.01 4.75
C ARG A 37 -2.37 5.38 4.84
N LEU A 38 -2.99 4.99 3.72
CA LEU A 38 -4.27 4.27 3.72
C LEU A 38 -4.14 2.89 4.37
N LEU A 39 -3.06 2.16 4.09
CA LEU A 39 -2.76 0.88 4.74
C LEU A 39 -2.48 1.05 6.25
N ASN A 40 -1.66 2.00 6.65
CA ASN A 40 -1.44 2.31 8.07
C ASN A 40 -2.74 2.82 8.74
N GLN A 41 -3.64 3.47 8.00
CA GLN A 41 -4.96 3.82 8.51
C GLN A 41 -5.84 2.58 8.65
N GLN A 42 -5.63 1.52 7.86
CA GLN A 42 -6.24 0.22 8.10
C GLN A 42 -5.76 -0.42 9.41
N ASP A 43 -4.48 -0.26 9.78
CA ASP A 43 -4.01 -0.63 11.13
C ASP A 43 -4.73 0.19 12.21
N ASN A 44 -5.02 1.48 11.93
CA ASN A 44 -5.87 2.28 12.82
C ASN A 44 -7.32 1.77 12.85
N LEU A 45 -7.89 1.31 11.74
CA LEU A 45 -9.21 0.67 11.72
C LEU A 45 -9.22 -0.63 12.53
N ILE A 46 -8.15 -1.44 12.46
CA ILE A 46 -7.97 -2.63 13.32
C ILE A 46 -7.88 -2.21 14.79
N SER A 47 -7.16 -1.14 15.10
CA SER A 47 -7.09 -0.60 16.47
C SER A 47 -8.44 -0.04 16.97
N VAL A 48 -9.25 0.54 16.07
CA VAL A 48 -10.62 1.01 16.36
C VAL A 48 -11.57 -0.17 16.52
N ILE A 49 -11.39 -1.24 15.76
CA ILE A 49 -12.10 -2.52 15.93
C ILE A 49 -11.71 -3.20 17.25
N GLN A 50 -10.46 -3.09 17.70
CA GLN A 50 -10.03 -3.55 19.02
C GLN A 50 -10.58 -2.66 20.15
N ARG A 51 -10.65 -1.34 19.95
CA ARG A 51 -11.11 -0.37 20.96
C ARG A 51 -12.63 -0.28 21.07
N SER A 52 -13.35 -0.38 19.96
CA SER A 52 -14.80 -0.62 19.99
C SER A 52 -14.99 -2.09 20.32
N LYS A 53 -15.93 -2.47 21.19
CA LYS A 53 -16.27 -3.88 21.44
C LYS A 53 -16.97 -4.53 20.22
N ALA A 54 -16.45 -4.33 19.02
CA ALA A 54 -16.95 -4.95 17.80
C ALA A 54 -16.56 -6.42 17.83
N ASN A 55 -17.54 -7.27 18.10
CA ASN A 55 -17.37 -8.71 18.14
C ASN A 55 -17.25 -9.24 16.71
N ILE A 56 -16.03 -9.34 16.18
CA ILE A 56 -15.79 -9.97 14.88
C ILE A 56 -15.86 -11.48 15.07
N SER A 57 -16.94 -12.09 14.56
CA SER A 57 -17.07 -13.53 14.44
C SER A 57 -16.91 -13.94 12.99
N ILE A 58 -15.84 -14.69 12.68
CA ILE A 58 -15.66 -15.28 11.36
C ILE A 58 -16.24 -16.69 11.40
N GLY A 59 -17.29 -16.95 10.64
CA GLY A 59 -17.80 -18.29 10.40
C GLY A 59 -16.85 -19.05 9.48
N LYS A 60 -16.27 -20.15 9.98
CA LYS A 60 -15.38 -21.08 9.27
C LYS A 60 -14.04 -20.46 8.83
N VAL A 61 -12.97 -20.77 9.57
CA VAL A 61 -11.60 -20.31 9.26
C VAL A 61 -10.78 -21.47 8.70
N HIS A 62 -10.17 -21.28 7.54
CA HIS A 62 -9.23 -22.22 6.93
C HIS A 62 -7.92 -21.49 6.63
N HIS A 63 -6.90 -21.72 7.44
CA HIS A 63 -5.56 -21.18 7.24
C HIS A 63 -4.63 -22.33 6.86
N THR A 64 -3.82 -22.16 5.82
CA THR A 64 -2.68 -23.04 5.53
C THR A 64 -1.43 -22.19 5.33
N ALA A 65 -0.38 -22.49 6.10
CA ALA A 65 0.92 -21.86 5.92
C ALA A 65 1.88 -22.84 5.26
N THR A 66 2.70 -22.31 4.36
CA THR A 66 3.66 -23.09 3.56
C THR A 66 5.04 -22.47 3.74
N ARG A 67 6.04 -23.30 4.08
CA ARG A 67 7.44 -22.87 4.20
C ARG A 67 8.28 -23.69 3.23
N ASN A 68 9.03 -23.01 2.38
CA ASN A 68 9.89 -23.64 1.35
C ASN A 68 9.13 -24.64 0.47
N GLY A 69 7.91 -24.28 0.04
CA GLY A 69 7.05 -25.14 -0.78
C GLY A 69 6.45 -26.35 -0.06
N LYS A 70 6.80 -26.60 1.21
CA LYS A 70 6.19 -27.64 2.04
C LYS A 70 5.17 -27.04 2.99
N LYS A 71 4.01 -27.70 3.12
CA LYS A 71 2.98 -27.32 4.08
C LYS A 71 3.56 -27.36 5.50
N ALA A 72 3.58 -26.20 6.16
CA ALA A 72 4.06 -26.07 7.53
C ALA A 72 2.95 -26.40 8.53
N TRP A 73 1.76 -25.83 8.35
CA TRP A 73 0.59 -26.11 9.20
C TRP A 73 -0.73 -25.78 8.50
N THR A 74 -1.83 -26.33 9.04
CA THR A 74 -3.19 -25.91 8.68
C THR A 74 -4.04 -25.74 9.93
N LEU A 75 -4.81 -24.67 10.00
CA LEU A 75 -5.82 -24.42 11.02
C LEU A 75 -7.19 -24.46 10.35
N LYS A 76 -8.04 -25.40 10.77
CA LYS A 76 -9.45 -25.44 10.41
C LYS A 76 -10.26 -25.22 11.68
N ALA A 77 -10.99 -24.11 11.75
CA ALA A 77 -11.86 -23.80 12.88
C ALA A 77 -13.28 -23.55 12.38
N VAL A 78 -14.28 -23.97 13.16
CA VAL A 78 -15.71 -23.74 12.86
C VAL A 78 -16.05 -22.26 13.02
N SER A 79 -15.39 -21.56 13.94
CA SER A 79 -15.44 -20.11 14.04
C SER A 79 -14.15 -19.56 14.67
N ALA A 80 -13.88 -18.27 14.47
CA ALA A 80 -12.89 -17.54 15.22
C ALA A 80 -13.50 -16.25 15.77
N ARG A 81 -13.15 -15.91 17.01
CA ARG A 81 -13.52 -14.67 17.68
C ARG A 81 -12.26 -13.95 18.10
N VAL A 82 -12.15 -12.68 17.73
CA VAL A 82 -11.06 -11.81 18.21
C VAL A 82 -11.45 -11.30 19.59
N MET A 83 -10.68 -11.65 20.62
CA MET A 83 -10.79 -11.08 21.97
C MET A 83 -9.78 -9.94 22.07
N GLY A 84 -10.24 -8.74 22.39
CA GLY A 84 -9.36 -7.63 22.77
C GLY A 84 -9.07 -7.70 24.26
N ASP A 85 -7.81 -7.49 24.65
CA ASP A 85 -7.36 -7.38 26.04
C ASP A 85 -7.80 -6.05 26.67
#